data_AF-A0A978SAL0-F1
#
_entry.id   AF-A0A978SAL0-F1
#
_cell.length_a   1.000
_cell.length_b   1.000
_cell.length_c   1.000
_cell.angle_alpha   90.00
_cell.angle_beta   90.00
_cell.angle_gamma   90.00
#
_symmetry.space_group_name_H-M   'P 1'
#
loop_
_entity.id
_entity.type
_entity.pdbx_description
1 polymer ?
#
loop_
_entity_poly.entity_id
_entity_poly.type
_entity_poly.pdbx_seq_one_letter_code
_entity_poly.pdbx_strand_id
1 'polypeptide(L)'
;MAPLSCGFAVAISDFGIVSTAIEGAAMSKELAAATETYAGNELIQSLFKKADGTEPVKLDPAELGNSAENATEKAAAFVAEAIKILSEKAPSELADYKALCYSVSDRVANAAGSGLFGSGVKVSAKEAAVLTKLKTLLA
;
A
#
# COMPACT_ATOMS: atom_id res chain seq x y z
N MET A 1 -7.88 3.25 -6.87
CA MET A 1 -6.86 2.24 -6.48
C MET A 1 -6.07 2.67 -5.23
N ALA A 2 -6.73 3.21 -4.19
CA ALA A 2 -5.99 3.82 -3.07
C ALA A 2 -5.08 2.85 -2.28
N PRO A 3 -5.48 1.60 -1.97
CA PRO A 3 -4.58 0.68 -1.25
C PRO A 3 -3.27 0.40 -2.00
N LEU A 4 -3.35 0.23 -3.32
CA LEU A 4 -2.18 0.04 -4.18
C LEU A 4 -1.31 1.30 -4.17
N SER A 5 -1.90 2.49 -4.36
CA SER A 5 -1.17 3.77 -4.31
C SER A 5 -0.46 4.01 -2.98
N CYS A 6 -1.05 3.60 -1.86
CA CYS A 6 -0.43 3.66 -0.55
C CYS A 6 0.81 2.76 -0.45
N GLY A 7 0.73 1.51 -0.92
CA GLY A 7 1.88 0.62 -0.98
C GLY A 7 2.98 1.15 -1.90
N PHE A 8 2.59 1.70 -3.05
CA PHE A 8 3.50 2.31 -4.01
C PHE A 8 4.24 3.53 -3.45
N ALA A 9 3.56 4.41 -2.71
CA ALA A 9 4.19 5.57 -2.10
C ALA A 9 5.31 5.18 -1.13
N VAL A 10 5.14 4.07 -0.41
CA VAL A 10 6.19 3.51 0.45
C VAL A 10 7.33 2.92 -0.37
N ALA A 11 7.03 2.03 -1.32
CA ALA A 11 8.03 1.36 -2.16
C ALA A 11 9.00 2.34 -2.84
N ILE A 12 8.49 3.47 -3.35
CA ILE A 12 9.37 4.44 -4.01
C ILE A 12 10.04 5.46 -3.09
N SER A 13 9.59 5.55 -1.84
CA SER A 13 10.17 6.47 -0.88
C SER A 13 11.63 6.16 -0.60
N ASP A 14 12.03 4.91 -0.82
CA ASP A 14 13.41 4.46 -0.72
C ASP A 14 13.83 3.56 -1.89
N PHE A 15 13.53 4.04 -3.10
CA PHE A 15 13.91 3.38 -4.35
C PHE A 15 15.43 3.16 -4.41
N GLY A 16 15.86 1.90 -4.27
CA GLY A 16 17.27 1.50 -4.30
C GLY A 16 17.79 0.74 -3.08
N ILE A 17 17.05 0.72 -1.95
CA ILE A 17 17.42 -0.12 -0.80
C ILE A 17 16.89 -1.55 -0.96
N VAL A 18 15.75 -1.73 -1.64
CA VAL A 18 15.12 -3.04 -1.86
C VAL A 18 14.71 -3.26 -3.31
N SER A 19 14.63 -4.54 -3.71
CA SER A 19 14.19 -4.94 -5.04
C SER A 19 12.67 -4.76 -5.19
N THR A 20 12.25 -4.08 -6.27
CA THR A 20 10.84 -3.89 -6.65
C THR A 20 10.04 -5.20 -6.75
N ALA A 21 10.70 -6.33 -6.99
CA ALA A 21 10.07 -7.65 -7.01
C ALA A 21 9.66 -8.15 -5.62
N ILE A 22 10.44 -7.85 -4.58
CA ILE A 22 10.14 -8.24 -3.19
C ILE A 22 8.96 -7.42 -2.69
N GLU A 23 8.97 -6.12 -2.94
CA GLU A 23 7.89 -5.19 -2.59
C GLU A 23 6.59 -5.55 -3.32
N GLY A 24 6.67 -5.85 -4.62
CA GLY A 24 5.53 -6.31 -5.42
C GLY A 24 4.94 -7.65 -4.92
N ALA A 25 5.79 -8.59 -4.52
CA ALA A 25 5.33 -9.87 -3.95
C ALA A 25 4.69 -9.69 -2.57
N ALA A 26 5.24 -8.80 -1.74
CA ALA A 26 4.67 -8.46 -0.44
C ALA A 26 3.30 -7.80 -0.58
N MET A 27 3.16 -6.88 -1.54
CA MET A 27 1.91 -6.25 -1.89
C MET A 27 0.88 -7.28 -2.38
N SER A 28 1.24 -8.16 -3.32
CA SER A 28 0.34 -9.23 -3.80
C SER A 28 -0.18 -10.12 -2.66
N LYS A 29 0.70 -10.52 -1.74
CA LYS A 29 0.33 -11.35 -0.59
C LYS A 29 -0.64 -10.64 0.34
N GLU A 30 -0.42 -9.35 0.60
CA GLU A 30 -1.32 -8.56 1.44
C GLU A 30 -2.71 -8.42 0.80
N LEU A 31 -2.77 -8.18 -0.51
CA LEU A 31 -4.03 -8.06 -1.23
C LEU A 31 -4.80 -9.38 -1.28
N ALA A 32 -4.10 -10.50 -1.45
CA ALA A 32 -4.71 -11.82 -1.35
C ALA A 32 -5.29 -12.06 0.07
N ALA A 33 -4.49 -11.78 1.11
CA ALA A 33 -4.93 -11.92 2.50
C ALA A 33 -6.09 -10.98 2.87
N ALA A 34 -6.19 -9.81 2.23
CA ALA A 34 -7.29 -8.88 2.42
C ALA A 34 -8.63 -9.48 2.01
N THR A 35 -8.67 -10.34 0.97
CA THR A 35 -9.92 -11.00 0.56
C THR A 35 -10.43 -11.97 1.62
N GLU A 36 -9.55 -12.58 2.41
CA GLU A 36 -9.93 -13.43 3.54
C GLU A 36 -10.29 -12.60 4.78
N THR A 37 -9.45 -11.62 5.10
CA THR A 37 -9.59 -10.75 6.30
C THR A 37 -10.88 -9.94 6.25
N TYR A 38 -11.26 -9.47 5.06
CA TYR A 38 -12.43 -8.63 4.84
C TYR A 38 -13.48 -9.36 3.99
N ALA A 39 -13.73 -10.65 4.28
CA ALA A 39 -14.69 -11.49 3.55
C ALA A 39 -16.12 -10.89 3.50
N GLY A 40 -16.50 -10.08 4.48
CA GLY A 40 -17.79 -9.41 4.56
C GLY A 40 -17.87 -8.01 3.93
N ASN A 41 -16.78 -7.50 3.36
CA ASN A 41 -16.69 -6.16 2.79
C ASN A 41 -16.74 -6.22 1.26
N GLU A 42 -17.89 -5.92 0.66
CA GLU A 42 -18.13 -6.12 -0.78
C GLU A 42 -17.23 -5.23 -1.64
N LEU A 43 -16.92 -4.02 -1.17
CA LEU A 43 -15.96 -3.15 -1.84
C LEU A 43 -14.59 -3.82 -1.96
N ILE A 44 -14.02 -4.30 -0.85
CA ILE A 44 -12.70 -4.94 -0.85
C ILE A 44 -12.72 -6.20 -1.71
N GLN A 45 -13.78 -7.02 -1.60
CA GLN A 45 -13.95 -8.19 -2.46
C GLN A 45 -14.00 -7.81 -3.95
N SER A 46 -14.69 -6.72 -4.30
CA SER A 46 -14.81 -6.27 -5.70
C SER A 46 -13.48 -5.76 -6.27
N LEU A 47 -12.67 -5.11 -5.44
CA LEU A 47 -11.39 -4.54 -5.86
C LEU A 47 -10.33 -5.61 -6.09
N PHE A 48 -10.38 -6.72 -5.33
CA PHE A 48 -9.30 -7.70 -5.28
C PHE A 48 -9.75 -9.13 -5.60
N LYS A 49 -10.95 -9.33 -6.16
CA LYS A 49 -11.48 -10.66 -6.54
C LYS A 49 -10.56 -11.50 -7.43
N LYS A 50 -9.58 -10.86 -8.10
CA LYS A 50 -8.60 -11.49 -9.00
C LYS A 50 -7.18 -11.56 -8.40
N ALA A 51 -6.95 -11.02 -7.21
CA ALA A 51 -5.66 -11.11 -6.55
C ALA A 51 -5.52 -12.47 -5.87
N ASP A 52 -4.90 -13.43 -6.55
CA ASP A 52 -4.63 -14.78 -6.00
C ASP A 52 -3.26 -14.87 -5.30
N GLY A 53 -2.49 -13.77 -5.32
CA GLY A 53 -1.16 -13.69 -4.71
C GLY A 53 -0.07 -14.45 -5.47
N THR A 54 -0.38 -15.08 -6.61
CA THR A 54 0.55 -15.92 -7.36
C THR A 54 1.46 -15.10 -8.28
N GLU A 55 0.95 -14.00 -8.83
CA GLU A 55 1.74 -13.04 -9.60
C GLU A 55 2.07 -11.80 -8.75
N PRO A 56 3.34 -11.40 -8.65
CA PRO A 56 3.72 -10.13 -8.04
C PRO A 56 3.04 -8.96 -8.76
N VAL A 57 2.51 -8.00 -8.01
CA VAL A 57 2.10 -6.72 -8.58
C VAL A 57 3.34 -6.12 -9.25
N LYS A 58 3.26 -5.90 -10.56
CA LYS A 58 4.34 -5.22 -11.29
C LYS A 58 4.37 -3.77 -10.85
N LEU A 59 5.43 -3.39 -10.17
CA LEU A 59 5.71 -1.99 -9.86
C LEU A 59 6.55 -1.44 -11.02
N ASP A 60 5.95 -0.64 -11.90
CA ASP A 60 6.68 0.06 -12.96
C ASP A 60 7.15 1.43 -12.44
N PRO A 61 8.47 1.68 -12.32
CA PRO A 61 9.00 2.97 -11.88
C PRO A 61 8.50 4.17 -12.69
N ALA A 62 8.13 3.98 -13.97
CA ALA A 62 7.53 5.01 -14.80
C ALA A 62 6.09 5.33 -14.40
N GLU A 63 5.32 4.34 -13.95
CA GLU A 63 3.96 4.52 -13.43
C GLU A 63 3.95 5.09 -12.01
N LEU A 64 5.04 4.87 -11.27
CA LEU A 64 5.22 5.30 -9.88
C LEU A 64 5.38 6.82 -9.71
N GLY A 65 5.60 7.55 -10.80
CA GLY A 65 5.88 8.98 -10.78
C GLY A 65 7.36 9.29 -10.57
N ASN A 66 7.78 10.45 -11.05
CA ASN A 66 9.21 10.78 -11.19
C ASN A 66 9.94 11.03 -9.84
N SER A 67 9.25 10.96 -8.70
CA SER A 67 9.83 11.12 -7.35
C SER A 67 8.94 10.55 -6.24
N ALA A 68 9.57 10.24 -5.11
CA ALA A 68 8.93 9.80 -3.86
C ALA A 68 7.86 10.77 -3.33
N GLU A 69 8.15 12.07 -3.35
CA GLU A 69 7.17 13.11 -2.96
C GLU A 69 5.94 13.06 -3.85
N ASN A 70 6.12 12.95 -5.17
CA ASN A 70 5.00 12.90 -6.11
C ASN A 70 4.11 11.68 -5.90
N ALA A 71 4.65 10.49 -5.56
CA ALA A 71 3.80 9.34 -5.25
C ALA A 71 3.10 9.48 -3.92
N THR A 72 3.75 10.05 -2.92
CA THR A 72 3.11 10.29 -1.62
C THR A 72 1.93 11.25 -1.76
N GLU A 73 2.09 12.33 -2.53
CA GLU A 73 1.02 13.28 -2.83
C GLU A 73 -0.09 12.66 -3.67
N LYS A 74 0.24 11.86 -4.69
CA LYS A 74 -0.76 11.12 -5.48
C LYS A 74 -1.53 10.12 -4.63
N ALA A 75 -0.84 9.35 -3.78
CA ALA A 75 -1.48 8.43 -2.85
C ALA A 75 -2.40 9.18 -1.90
N ALA A 76 -1.96 10.33 -1.37
CA ALA A 76 -2.79 11.16 -0.52
C ALA A 76 -4.05 11.67 -1.24
N ALA A 77 -3.93 12.11 -2.49
CA ALA A 77 -5.06 12.54 -3.30
C ALA A 77 -6.07 11.39 -3.54
N PHE A 78 -5.58 10.21 -3.93
CA PHE A 78 -6.45 9.05 -4.14
C PHE A 78 -7.14 8.58 -2.85
N VAL A 79 -6.42 8.57 -1.73
CA VAL A 79 -7.00 8.22 -0.43
C VAL A 79 -8.06 9.24 -0.02
N ALA A 80 -7.78 10.54 -0.15
CA ALA A 80 -8.73 11.58 0.21
C ALA A 80 -10.02 11.50 -0.64
N GLU A 81 -9.88 11.29 -1.95
CA GLU A 81 -11.01 11.09 -2.86
C GLU A 81 -11.82 9.84 -2.49
N ALA A 82 -11.14 8.71 -2.25
CA ALA A 82 -11.79 7.47 -1.87
C ALA A 82 -12.51 7.58 -0.52
N ILE A 83 -11.88 8.19 0.50
CA ILE A 83 -12.49 8.44 1.80
C ILE A 83 -13.75 9.29 1.63
N LYS A 84 -13.69 10.36 0.82
CA LYS A 84 -14.86 11.21 0.56
C LYS A 84 -16.01 10.40 -0.05
N ILE A 85 -15.73 9.66 -1.13
CA ILE A 85 -16.75 8.84 -1.81
C ILE A 85 -17.34 7.79 -0.87
N LEU A 86 -16.49 7.08 -0.12
CA LEU A 86 -16.94 6.02 0.78
C LEU A 86 -17.70 6.56 1.99
N SER A 87 -17.31 7.72 2.51
CA SER A 87 -18.07 8.37 3.60
C SER A 87 -19.50 8.70 3.17
N GLU A 88 -19.72 9.00 1.88
CA GLU A 88 -21.03 9.31 1.33
C GLU A 88 -21.81 8.07 0.86
N LYS A 89 -21.12 7.06 0.31
CA LYS A 89 -21.74 5.94 -0.41
C LYS A 89 -21.71 4.61 0.34
N ALA A 90 -20.70 4.38 1.16
CA ALA A 90 -20.48 3.12 1.88
C ALA A 90 -19.78 3.36 3.23
N PRO A 91 -20.39 4.15 4.15
CA PRO A 91 -19.73 4.53 5.40
C PRO A 91 -19.42 3.33 6.30
N SER A 92 -20.16 2.22 6.18
CA SER A 92 -19.89 0.98 6.90
C SER A 92 -18.62 0.27 6.45
N GLU A 93 -18.15 0.50 5.21
CA GLU A 93 -16.95 -0.15 4.66
C GLU A 93 -15.68 0.72 4.83
N LEU A 94 -15.85 1.98 5.23
CA LEU A 94 -14.77 2.97 5.27
C LEU A 94 -13.64 2.59 6.24
N ALA A 95 -13.98 2.03 7.40
CA ALA A 95 -12.99 1.66 8.41
C ALA A 95 -12.05 0.56 7.89
N ASP A 96 -12.60 -0.49 7.30
CA ASP A 96 -11.85 -1.58 6.68
C ASP A 96 -11.02 -1.10 5.50
N TYR A 97 -11.58 -0.20 4.67
CA TYR A 97 -10.86 0.37 3.54
C TYR A 97 -9.62 1.17 3.99
N LYS A 98 -9.76 1.97 5.05
CA LYS A 98 -8.65 2.72 5.65
C LYS A 98 -7.60 1.76 6.24
N ALA A 99 -8.05 0.73 6.95
CA ALA A 99 -7.18 -0.29 7.52
C ALA A 99 -6.38 -1.02 6.43
N LEU A 100 -7.02 -1.41 5.33
CA LEU A 100 -6.36 -2.05 4.19
C LEU A 100 -5.33 -1.12 3.55
N CYS A 101 -5.64 0.16 3.35
CA CYS A 101 -4.69 1.13 2.80
C CYS A 101 -3.40 1.21 3.64
N TYR A 102 -3.53 1.22 4.96
CA TYR A 102 -2.38 1.25 5.86
C TYR A 102 -1.64 -0.09 5.89
N SER A 103 -2.37 -1.21 5.92
CA SER A 103 -1.81 -2.57 5.96
C SER A 103 -0.90 -2.84 4.77
N VAL A 104 -1.33 -2.47 3.56
CA VAL A 104 -0.52 -2.60 2.34
C VAL A 104 0.78 -1.80 2.44
N SER A 105 0.72 -0.56 2.91
CA SER A 105 1.91 0.28 3.11
C SER A 105 2.87 -0.29 4.15
N ASP A 106 2.35 -0.70 5.30
CA ASP A 106 3.14 -1.29 6.38
C ASP A 106 3.79 -2.60 5.93
N ARG A 107 3.06 -3.44 5.19
CA ARG A 107 3.58 -4.69 4.66
C ARG A 107 4.71 -4.47 3.66
N VAL A 108 4.57 -3.49 2.77
CA VAL A 108 5.62 -3.12 1.80
C VAL A 108 6.86 -2.64 2.54
N ALA A 109 6.72 -1.72 3.49
CA ALA A 109 7.85 -1.23 4.29
C ALA A 109 8.57 -2.38 5.02
N ASN A 110 7.82 -3.27 5.67
CA ASN A 110 8.40 -4.35 6.47
C ASN A 110 8.92 -5.54 5.67
N ALA A 111 8.54 -5.66 4.39
CA ALA A 111 9.12 -6.65 3.48
C ALA A 111 10.55 -6.25 3.06
N ALA A 112 10.81 -4.95 3.09
CA ALA A 112 11.99 -4.29 2.60
C ALA A 112 13.04 -4.07 3.70
N GLY A 113 13.43 -5.12 4.44
CA GLY A 113 14.52 -4.96 5.40
C GLY A 113 15.82 -4.53 4.72
N SER A 114 16.45 -3.46 5.20
CA SER A 114 17.76 -3.03 4.67
C SER A 114 18.82 -4.08 5.03
N GLY A 115 19.33 -4.84 4.05
CA GLY A 115 20.42 -5.80 4.27
C GLY A 115 20.30 -7.09 3.45
N LEU A 116 21.45 -7.64 3.07
CA LEU A 116 21.55 -8.96 2.45
C LEU A 116 21.02 -10.01 3.45
N PHE A 117 19.87 -10.62 3.15
CA PHE A 117 19.18 -11.58 4.04
C PHE A 117 18.57 -11.01 5.34
N GLY A 118 18.10 -9.75 5.34
CA GLY A 118 17.23 -9.24 6.42
C GLY A 118 17.95 -8.84 7.72
N SER A 119 19.26 -8.55 7.65
CA SER A 119 20.12 -8.27 8.80
C SER A 119 20.23 -6.79 9.20
N GLY A 120 19.46 -5.87 8.63
CA GLY A 120 19.50 -4.45 9.01
C GLY A 120 18.12 -3.84 9.27
N VAL A 121 18.07 -2.51 9.27
CA VAL A 121 16.88 -1.74 9.70
C VAL A 121 15.70 -2.09 8.79
N LYS A 122 14.63 -2.62 9.38
CA LYS A 122 13.49 -3.17 8.64
C LYS A 122 12.70 -2.14 7.83
N VAL A 123 12.68 -0.90 8.30
CA VAL A 123 11.95 0.22 7.72
C VAL A 123 12.87 1.43 7.78
N SER A 124 13.14 2.06 6.64
CA SER A 124 14.01 3.22 6.56
C SER A 124 13.35 4.47 7.16
N ALA A 125 14.15 5.52 7.42
CA ALA A 125 13.62 6.79 7.88
C ALA A 125 12.64 7.44 6.88
N LYS A 126 12.84 7.20 5.58
CA LYS A 126 11.95 7.74 4.53
C LYS A 126 10.64 6.98 4.49
N GLU A 127 10.68 5.66 4.55
CA GLU A 127 9.49 4.82 4.62
C GLU A 127 8.68 5.13 5.88
N ALA A 128 9.33 5.27 7.04
CA ALA A 128 8.69 5.65 8.29
C ALA A 128 7.99 7.02 8.21
N ALA A 129 8.59 7.99 7.51
CA ALA A 129 7.97 9.30 7.28
C ALA A 129 6.71 9.19 6.40
N VAL A 130 6.74 8.37 5.35
CA VAL A 130 5.56 8.10 4.51
C VAL A 130 4.47 7.38 5.29
N LEU A 131 4.81 6.33 6.05
CA LEU A 131 3.88 5.61 6.92
C LEU A 131 3.20 6.55 7.93
N THR A 132 3.97 7.48 8.51
CA THR A 132 3.42 8.48 9.45
C THR A 132 2.42 9.40 8.75
N LYS A 133 2.75 9.90 7.55
CA LYS A 133 1.83 10.73 6.76
C LYS A 133 0.55 9.98 6.39
N LEU A 134 0.66 8.74 5.92
CA LEU A 134 -0.48 7.90 5.56
C LEU A 134 -1.36 7.59 6.77
N LYS A 135 -0.75 7.30 7.93
CA LYS A 135 -1.50 7.05 9.17
C LYS A 135 -2.33 8.26 9.59
N THR A 136 -1.76 9.47 9.47
CA THR A 136 -2.50 10.71 9.75
C THR A 136 -3.66 10.93 8.78
N LEU A 137 -3.45 10.64 7.50
CA LEU A 137 -4.48 10.81 6.48
C LEU A 137 -5.63 9.81 6.63
N LEU A 138 -5.32 8.60 7.09
CA LEU A 138 -6.27 7.50 7.25
C LEU A 138 -6.98 7.50 8.61
N ALA A 139 -6.64 8.44 9.51
CA ALA A 139 -7.26 8.57 10.83
C ALA A 139 -8.79 8.83 10.77
#